data_AF-A0A1E7EUT7-F1
#
_entry.id   AF-A0A1E7EUT7-F1
#
_cell.length_a   1.000
_cell.length_b   1.000
_cell.length_c   1.000
_cell.angle_alpha   90.00
_cell.angle_beta   90.00
_cell.angle_gamma   90.00
#
_symmetry.space_group_name_H-M   'P 1'
#
loop_
_entity.id
_entity.type
_entity.pdbx_description
1 polymer ?
#
loop_
_entity_poly.entity_id
_entity_poly.type
_entity_poly.pdbx_seq_one_letter_code
_entity_poly.pdbx_strand_id
1 'polypeptide(L)'
;MIVDRLAQDGFANIFLEPVNLDDFPDYEESIDIPMDLGTVRTKLLSKKYQMPEQFARDMRKIWNNCKIYNRHGSAIWHVADYMSKQF
;
A
#
# COMPACT_ATOMS: atom_id res chain seq x y z
N MET A 1 -9.09 7.55 -11.42
CA MET A 1 -8.99 6.07 -11.38
C MET A 1 -9.21 5.62 -9.92
N ILE A 2 -9.38 4.32 -9.65
CA ILE A 2 -9.58 3.85 -8.25
C ILE A 2 -8.41 4.26 -7.33
N VAL A 3 -7.18 4.29 -7.85
CA VAL A 3 -5.99 4.74 -7.12
C VAL A 3 -6.10 6.21 -6.70
N ASP A 4 -6.53 7.10 -7.60
CA ASP A 4 -6.65 8.53 -7.28
C ASP A 4 -7.76 8.77 -6.25
N ARG A 5 -8.85 7.99 -6.28
CA ARG A 5 -9.91 8.06 -5.26
C ARG A 5 -9.37 7.63 -3.89
N LEU A 6 -8.64 6.52 -3.83
CA LEU A 6 -8.07 6.03 -2.58
C LEU A 6 -7.01 7.00 -2.02
N ALA A 7 -6.24 7.67 -2.88
CA ALA A 7 -5.28 8.68 -2.46
C ALA A 7 -5.91 9.95 -1.86
N GLN A 8 -7.22 10.17 -2.06
CA GLN A 8 -7.98 11.29 -1.48
C GLN A 8 -8.61 10.93 -0.13
N ASP A 9 -8.55 9.68 0.29
CA ASP A 9 -9.05 9.27 1.60
C ASP A 9 -8.23 9.95 2.72
N GLY A 10 -8.91 10.36 3.81
CA GLY A 10 -8.27 11.03 4.94
C GLY A 10 -7.20 10.19 5.64
N PHE A 11 -7.22 8.86 5.45
CA PHE A 11 -6.23 7.93 5.99
C PHE A 11 -5.19 7.46 4.96
N ALA A 12 -5.22 8.00 3.74
CA ALA A 12 -4.33 7.55 2.67
C ALA A 12 -2.87 7.99 2.87
N ASN A 13 -2.62 9.04 3.67
CA ASN A 13 -1.34 9.73 3.76
C ASN A 13 -0.14 8.78 4.03
N ILE A 14 -0.33 7.76 4.86
CA ILE A 14 0.70 6.78 5.22
C ILE A 14 0.97 5.72 4.12
N PHE A 15 0.21 5.73 3.03
CA PHE A 15 0.30 4.79 1.92
C PHE A 15 0.59 5.48 0.59
N LEU A 16 0.81 6.80 0.58
CA LEU A 16 1.02 7.56 -0.66
C LEU A 16 2.40 7.33 -1.25
N GLU A 17 3.41 7.14 -0.39
CA GLU A 17 4.82 7.02 -0.75
C GLU A 17 5.41 5.75 -0.14
N PRO A 18 6.57 5.26 -0.64
CA PRO A 18 7.30 4.15 -0.03
C PRO A 18 7.60 4.40 1.45
N VAL A 19 7.64 3.33 2.24
CA VAL A 19 8.07 3.41 3.65
C VAL A 19 9.52 3.89 3.70
N ASN A 20 9.79 4.89 4.53
CA ASN A 20 11.14 5.43 4.71
C ASN A 20 11.98 4.46 5.56
N LEU A 21 13.04 3.89 4.97
CA LEU A 21 13.91 2.93 5.65
C LEU A 21 14.84 3.57 6.68
N ASP A 22 15.05 4.89 6.63
CA ASP A 22 15.79 5.58 7.70
C ASP A 22 14.96 5.61 9.00
N ASP A 23 13.64 5.72 8.88
CA ASP A 23 12.70 5.70 10.00
C ASP A 23 12.34 4.26 10.43
N PHE A 24 12.32 3.32 9.48
CA PHE A 24 11.93 1.92 9.67
C PHE A 24 12.96 0.96 9.05
N PRO A 25 14.17 0.84 9.63
CA PRO A 25 15.27 0.08 9.02
C PRO A 25 15.02 -1.43 8.93
N ASP A 26 14.13 -1.98 9.75
CA ASP A 26 13.76 -3.40 9.77
C ASP A 26 12.60 -3.74 8.81
N TYR A 27 12.07 -2.75 8.08
CA TYR A 27 10.88 -2.95 7.23
C TYR A 27 11.12 -4.00 6.14
N GLU A 28 12.26 -3.96 5.47
CA GLU A 28 12.62 -4.92 4.41
C GLU A 28 13.01 -6.30 4.94
N GLU A 29 13.29 -6.44 6.24
CA GLU A 29 13.47 -7.76 6.87
C GLU A 29 12.13 -8.48 7.05
N SER A 30 11.05 -7.70 7.22
CA SER A 30 9.70 -8.22 7.48
C SER A 30 8.83 -8.29 6.22
N ILE A 31 9.09 -7.45 5.22
CA ILE A 31 8.22 -7.24 4.06
C ILE A 31 8.97 -7.52 2.75
N ASP A 32 8.64 -8.66 2.12
CA ASP A 32 9.30 -9.13 0.90
C ASP A 32 9.16 -8.19 -0.31
N ILE A 33 7.99 -7.55 -0.46
CA ILE A 33 7.68 -6.71 -1.63
C ILE A 33 6.97 -5.45 -1.13
N PRO A 34 7.74 -4.40 -0.75
CA PRO A 34 7.19 -3.08 -0.42
C PRO A 34 6.32 -2.54 -1.54
N MET A 35 5.24 -1.83 -1.20
CA MET A 35 4.33 -1.23 -2.17
C MET A 35 3.55 -0.08 -1.53
N ASP A 36 3.29 0.94 -2.34
CA ASP A 36 2.54 2.16 -2.00
C ASP A 36 1.68 2.62 -3.19
N LEU A 37 0.75 3.55 -2.93
CA LEU A 37 -0.19 4.05 -3.93
C LEU A 37 0.52 4.84 -5.05
N GLY A 38 1.58 5.59 -4.75
CA GLY A 38 2.38 6.34 -5.71
C GLY A 38 3.09 5.42 -6.71
N THR A 39 3.71 4.34 -6.23
CA THR A 39 4.32 3.29 -7.05
C THR A 39 3.27 2.60 -7.91
N VAL A 40 2.12 2.20 -7.33
CA VAL A 40 1.04 1.57 -8.12
C VAL A 40 0.54 2.51 -9.22
N ARG A 41 0.32 3.79 -8.90
CA ARG A 41 -0.11 4.82 -9.86
C ARG A 41 0.90 4.96 -11.00
N THR A 42 2.18 5.06 -10.68
CA THR A 42 3.26 5.17 -11.66
C THR A 42 3.32 3.96 -12.58
N LYS A 43 3.23 2.74 -12.02
CA LYS A 43 3.18 1.49 -12.79
C LYS A 43 1.97 1.42 -13.71
N LEU A 44 0.81 1.86 -13.24
CA LEU A 44 -0.44 1.90 -14.02
C LEU A 44 -0.32 2.87 -15.20
N LEU A 45 0.12 4.12 -14.96
CA LEU A 45 0.29 5.12 -16.01
C LEU A 45 1.38 4.75 -17.02
N SER A 46 2.42 4.05 -16.57
CA SER A 46 3.50 3.54 -17.41
C SER A 46 3.16 2.23 -18.12
N LYS A 47 1.90 1.77 -18.07
CA LYS A 47 1.40 0.52 -18.68
C LYS A 47 2.23 -0.71 -18.29
N LYS A 48 2.71 -0.77 -17.04
CA LYS A 48 3.52 -1.88 -16.53
C LYS A 48 2.68 -3.10 -16.13
N TYR A 49 1.38 -2.93 -15.97
CA TYR A 49 0.45 -4.04 -15.72
C TYR A 49 -0.08 -4.58 -17.04
N GLN A 50 0.26 -5.82 -17.36
CA GLN A 50 -0.25 -6.51 -18.56
C GLN A 50 -1.64 -7.08 -18.34
N MET A 51 -1.98 -7.40 -17.09
CA MET A 51 -3.27 -7.97 -16.71
C MET A 51 -3.82 -7.26 -15.45
N PRO A 52 -5.15 -7.07 -15.34
CA PRO A 52 -5.77 -6.42 -14.18
C PRO A 52 -5.40 -7.05 -12.83
N GLU A 53 -5.15 -8.36 -12.81
CA GLU A 53 -4.78 -9.12 -11.61
C GLU A 53 -3.42 -8.66 -11.06
N GLN A 54 -2.50 -8.22 -11.93
CA GLN A 54 -1.20 -7.71 -11.52
C GLN A 54 -1.36 -6.40 -10.74
N PHE A 55 -2.19 -5.49 -11.24
CA PHE A 55 -2.57 -4.26 -10.55
C PHE A 55 -3.26 -4.56 -9.22
N ALA A 56 -4.23 -5.48 -9.22
CA ALA A 56 -4.97 -5.83 -8.01
C ALA A 56 -4.09 -6.51 -6.95
N ARG A 57 -3.08 -7.29 -7.34
CA ARG A 57 -2.09 -7.86 -6.41
C ARG A 57 -1.28 -6.76 -5.72
N ASP A 58 -0.79 -5.78 -6.46
CA ASP A 58 0.01 -4.70 -5.87
C ASP A 58 -0.83 -3.80 -4.98
N MET A 59 -2.07 -3.48 -5.38
CA MET A 59 -3.02 -2.78 -4.49
C MET A 59 -3.21 -3.53 -3.16
N ARG A 60 -3.40 -4.85 -3.20
CA ARG A 60 -3.54 -5.66 -1.97
C ARG A 60 -2.26 -5.73 -1.14
N LYS A 61 -1.07 -5.63 -1.76
CA LYS A 61 0.21 -5.61 -1.04
C LYS A 61 0.32 -4.42 -0.10
N ILE A 62 -0.12 -3.23 -0.52
CA ILE A 62 -0.08 -2.02 0.31
C ILE A 62 -0.71 -2.29 1.69
N TRP A 63 -1.94 -2.84 1.68
CA TRP A 63 -2.68 -3.11 2.92
C TRP A 63 -2.13 -4.31 3.68
N ASN A 64 -1.78 -5.38 2.98
CA ASN A 64 -1.29 -6.61 3.63
C ASN A 64 0.06 -6.39 4.29
N ASN A 65 0.99 -5.70 3.61
CA ASN A 65 2.29 -5.37 4.17
C ASN A 65 2.14 -4.54 5.44
N CYS A 66 1.24 -3.55 5.43
CA CYS A 66 0.95 -2.75 6.61
C CYS A 66 0.41 -3.62 7.76
N LYS A 67 -0.48 -4.58 7.49
CA LYS A 67 -1.02 -5.49 8.51
C LYS A 67 -0.01 -6.53 9.02
N ILE A 68 0.99 -6.89 8.21
CA ILE A 68 2.07 -7.82 8.57
C ILE A 68 3.10 -7.10 9.46
N TYR A 69 3.57 -5.94 9.04
CA TYR A 69 4.61 -5.19 9.75
C TYR A 69 4.12 -4.64 11.09
N ASN A 70 2.86 -4.20 11.15
CA ASN A 70 2.32 -3.55 12.35
C ASN A 70 1.56 -4.52 13.25
N ARG A 71 1.68 -4.33 14.57
CA ARG A 71 0.96 -5.11 15.59
C ARG A 71 -0.55 -5.17 15.28
N HIS A 72 -1.10 -6.39 15.29
CA HIS A 72 -2.54 -6.61 15.12
C HIS A 72 -3.37 -5.81 16.13
N GLY A 73 -4.40 -5.11 15.65
CA GLY A 73 -5.28 -4.26 16.46
C GLY A 73 -4.70 -2.88 16.80
N SER A 74 -3.51 -2.53 16.30
CA SER A 74 -2.99 -1.16 16.39
C SER A 74 -3.80 -0.20 15.50
N ALA A 75 -3.69 1.11 15.75
CA ALA A 75 -4.41 2.12 14.97
C ALA A 75 -4.08 2.02 13.46
N ILE A 76 -2.79 1.88 13.13
CA ILE A 76 -2.33 1.76 11.74
C ILE A 76 -2.78 0.45 11.09
N TRP A 77 -2.86 -0.65 11.86
CA TRP A 77 -3.44 -1.89 11.41
C TRP A 77 -4.93 -1.72 11.03
N HIS A 78 -5.70 -1.02 11.86
CA HIS A 78 -7.12 -0.74 11.58
C HIS A 78 -7.31 0.21 10.40
N VAL A 79 -6.41 1.17 10.22
CA VAL A 79 -6.38 2.03 9.03
C VAL A 79 -6.15 1.20 7.75
N ALA A 80 -5.19 0.27 7.76
CA ALA A 80 -4.99 -0.63 6.63
C ALA A 80 -6.20 -1.54 6.38
N ASP A 81 -6.86 -2.02 7.43
CA ASP A 81 -8.09 -2.79 7.30
C ASP A 81 -9.24 -1.99 6.69
N TYR A 82 -9.41 -0.74 7.13
CA TYR A 82 -10.38 0.20 6.57
C TYR A 82 -10.11 0.47 5.09
N MET A 83 -8.89 0.86 4.74
CA MET A 83 -8.50 1.17 3.36
C MET A 83 -8.66 -0.04 2.44
N SER A 84 -8.37 -1.25 2.94
CA SER A 84 -8.54 -2.47 2.17
C SER A 84 -9.98 -2.76 1.76
N LYS A 85 -10.97 -2.26 2.50
CA LYS A 85 -12.41 -2.39 2.18
C LYS A 85 -12.91 -1.32 1.22
N GLN A 86 -12.15 -0.24 1.03
CA GLN A 86 -12.44 0.80 0.05
C GLN A 86 -11.95 0.41 -1.36
N PHE A 87 -11.11 -0.62 -1.47
CA PHE A 87 -10.63 -1.18 -2.73
C PHE A 87 -11.47 -2.38 -3.16
#